data_AF-A0A7Y0HAM8-F1
#
_entry.id   AF-A0A7Y0HAM8-F1
#
_cell.length_a   1.000
_cell.length_b   1.000
_cell.length_c   1.000
_cell.angle_alpha   90.00
_cell.angle_beta   90.00
_cell.angle_gamma   90.00
#
_symmetry.space_group_name_H-M   'P 1'
#
loop_
_entity.id
_entity.type
_entity.pdbx_description
1 polymer ?
#
loop_
_entity_poly.entity_id
_entity_poly.type
_entity_poly.pdbx_seq_one_letter_code
_entity_poly.pdbx_strand_id
1 'polypeptide(L)'
;MIKNNQLSISCTLLLLFSVATQATEQCSLVEQATPDEAKNYIQCLDKKIETLTRIQQTWVNKITLDLNNIEEETGNTQLLPIFKRSMASQTKYLEDSCKWRYLQKVPNGTQAAIVYKRCEIRILEQHITVLKQPI
;
A
#
# COMPACT_ATOMS: atom_id res chain seq x y z
N MET A 1 64.93 21.56 -9.64
CA MET A 1 64.35 20.21 -9.83
C MET A 1 63.58 19.90 -8.53
N ILE A 2 62.26 20.13 -8.45
CA ILE A 2 61.15 19.25 -8.90
C ILE A 2 61.30 17.87 -8.21
N LYS A 3 60.40 17.31 -7.38
CA LYS A 3 59.00 17.58 -7.01
C LYS A 3 58.67 16.87 -5.68
N ASN A 4 57.86 17.52 -4.86
CA ASN A 4 56.88 16.93 -3.96
C ASN A 4 56.04 15.85 -4.70
N ASN A 5 55.71 14.70 -4.09
CA ASN A 5 54.42 14.09 -4.40
C ASN A 5 53.85 13.21 -3.30
N GLN A 6 52.57 13.47 -3.05
CA GLN A 6 51.78 13.10 -1.91
C GLN A 6 51.26 11.65 -1.98
N LEU A 7 50.97 11.13 -0.78
CA LEU A 7 50.16 9.95 -0.53
C LEU A 7 48.95 9.88 -1.46
N SER A 8 48.79 8.75 -2.16
CA SER A 8 47.54 8.40 -2.84
C SER A 8 46.86 7.28 -2.06
N ILE A 9 45.97 7.67 -1.13
CA ILE A 9 44.97 6.77 -0.54
C ILE A 9 43.82 6.69 -1.55
N SER A 10 43.78 5.61 -2.34
CA SER A 10 42.63 5.30 -3.17
C SER A 10 41.56 4.61 -2.31
N CYS A 11 40.62 5.39 -1.81
CA CYS A 11 39.42 4.89 -1.14
C CYS A 11 38.33 4.71 -2.20
N THR A 12 38.24 3.50 -2.77
CA THR A 12 37.11 3.10 -3.63
C THR A 12 35.85 2.97 -2.79
N LEU A 13 35.00 4.00 -2.86
CA LEU A 13 33.68 4.02 -2.24
C LEU A 13 32.73 3.11 -3.04
N LEU A 14 32.53 1.89 -2.57
CA LEU A 14 31.47 0.99 -3.06
C LEU A 14 30.12 1.48 -2.53
N LEU A 15 29.39 2.22 -3.36
CA LEU A 15 27.98 2.52 -3.12
C LEU A 15 27.15 1.24 -3.30
N LEU A 16 26.87 0.56 -2.19
CA LEU A 16 25.90 -0.51 -2.13
C LEU A 16 24.50 0.11 -2.27
N PHE A 17 23.93 0.06 -3.47
CA PHE A 17 22.49 0.25 -3.66
C PHE A 17 21.76 -0.93 -3.02
N SER A 18 21.23 -0.75 -1.81
CA SER A 18 20.31 -1.70 -1.20
C SER A 18 19.00 -1.64 -1.98
N VAL A 19 18.83 -2.54 -2.96
CA VAL A 19 17.53 -2.78 -3.57
C VAL A 19 16.67 -3.44 -2.49
N ALA A 20 15.72 -2.70 -1.92
CA ALA A 20 14.74 -3.28 -1.00
C ALA A 20 13.87 -4.26 -1.79
N THR A 21 14.18 -5.55 -1.72
CA THR A 21 13.31 -6.62 -2.22
C THR A 21 12.07 -6.64 -1.34
N GLN A 22 10.98 -6.03 -1.81
CA GLN A 22 9.66 -6.28 -1.23
C GLN A 22 9.28 -7.71 -1.58
N ALA A 23 9.61 -8.65 -0.68
CA ALA A 23 9.04 -9.99 -0.75
C ALA A 23 7.52 -9.85 -0.69
N THR A 24 6.83 -10.23 -1.77
CA THR A 24 5.38 -10.34 -1.75
C THR A 24 5.03 -11.55 -0.89
N GLU A 25 4.72 -11.32 0.40
CA GLU A 25 4.21 -12.38 1.28
C GLU A 25 2.94 -12.96 0.65
N GLN A 26 3.05 -14.16 0.08
CA GLN A 26 1.93 -14.86 -0.53
C GLN A 26 1.16 -15.61 0.56
N CYS A 27 0.09 -14.99 1.07
CA CYS A 27 -0.79 -15.65 2.04
C CYS A 27 -1.52 -16.83 1.40
N SER A 28 -1.28 -18.05 1.90
CA SER A 28 -1.98 -19.27 1.47
C SER A 28 -2.78 -19.87 2.61
N LEU A 29 -3.95 -20.42 2.29
CA LEU A 29 -4.79 -21.17 3.24
C LEU A 29 -4.90 -22.60 2.72
N VAL A 30 -4.56 -23.56 3.58
CA VAL A 30 -4.68 -24.99 3.26
C VAL A 30 -6.15 -25.39 3.26
N GLU A 31 -6.53 -26.33 2.39
CA GLU A 31 -7.88 -26.92 2.41
C GLU A 31 -8.11 -27.64 3.75
N GLN A 32 -9.27 -27.42 4.38
CA GLN A 32 -9.57 -27.93 5.74
C GLN A 32 -8.57 -27.45 6.83
N ALA A 33 -8.13 -26.19 6.74
CA ALA A 33 -7.25 -25.59 7.75
C ALA A 33 -7.74 -25.79 9.19
N THR A 34 -6.81 -26.18 10.06
CA THR A 34 -6.97 -26.17 11.51
C THR A 34 -7.22 -24.75 12.03
N PRO A 35 -7.74 -24.58 13.26
CA PRO A 35 -7.91 -23.26 13.86
C PRO A 35 -6.63 -22.41 13.89
N ASP A 36 -5.47 -23.03 14.14
CA ASP A 36 -4.18 -22.33 14.17
C ASP A 36 -3.71 -21.92 12.77
N GLU A 37 -3.89 -22.77 11.76
CA GLU A 37 -3.60 -22.41 10.36
C GLU A 37 -4.50 -21.28 9.87
N ALA A 38 -5.79 -21.30 10.24
CA ALA A 38 -6.72 -20.23 9.92
C ALA A 38 -6.32 -18.91 10.61
N LYS A 39 -5.87 -18.97 11.86
CA LYS A 39 -5.34 -17.80 12.60
C LYS A 39 -4.09 -17.25 11.93
N ASN A 40 -3.11 -18.09 11.60
CA ASN A 40 -1.89 -17.69 10.91
C ASN A 40 -2.19 -17.06 9.55
N TYR A 41 -3.16 -17.63 8.82
CA TYR A 41 -3.62 -17.07 7.56
C TYR A 41 -4.24 -15.68 7.73
N ILE A 42 -5.12 -15.50 8.72
CA ILE A 42 -5.72 -14.20 9.04
C ILE A 42 -4.64 -13.16 9.36
N GLN A 43 -3.63 -13.53 10.17
CA GLN A 43 -2.51 -12.64 10.50
C GLN A 43 -1.67 -12.27 9.27
N CYS A 44 -1.47 -13.20 8.34
CA CYS A 44 -0.83 -12.89 7.06
C CYS A 44 -1.64 -11.85 6.26
N LEU A 45 -2.97 -12.03 6.20
CA LEU A 45 -3.84 -11.05 5.52
C LEU A 45 -3.76 -9.67 6.18
N ASP A 46 -3.66 -9.59 7.51
CA ASP A 46 -3.48 -8.34 8.25
C ASP A 46 -2.21 -7.60 7.83
N LYS A 47 -1.07 -8.30 7.77
CA LYS A 47 0.20 -7.73 7.30
C LYS A 47 0.10 -7.23 5.85
N LYS A 48 -0.61 -7.99 4.99
CA LYS A 48 -0.83 -7.60 3.60
C LYS A 48 -1.67 -6.33 3.51
N ILE A 49 -2.74 -6.21 4.31
CA ILE A 49 -3.57 -5.01 4.40
C ILE A 49 -2.74 -3.81 4.87
N GLU A 50 -1.94 -3.96 5.93
CA GLU A 50 -1.06 -2.90 6.42
C GLU A 50 -0.09 -2.42 5.33
N THR A 51 0.54 -3.36 4.63
CA THR A 51 1.46 -3.07 3.52
C THR A 51 0.76 -2.30 2.40
N LEU A 52 -0.43 -2.76 1.98
CA LEU A 52 -1.20 -2.11 0.91
C LEU A 52 -1.69 -0.72 1.33
N THR A 53 -2.15 -0.55 2.57
CA THR A 53 -2.57 0.75 3.12
C THR A 53 -1.41 1.75 3.12
N ARG A 54 -0.20 1.33 3.51
CA ARG A 54 1.00 2.18 3.44
C ARG A 54 1.32 2.58 2.00
N ILE A 55 1.23 1.64 1.05
CA ILE A 55 1.44 1.91 -0.38
C ILE A 55 0.39 2.90 -0.89
N GLN A 56 -0.88 2.67 -0.60
CA GLN A 56 -1.97 3.58 -0.95
C GLN A 56 -1.71 4.99 -0.42
N GLN A 57 -1.37 5.13 0.87
CA GLN A 57 -1.11 6.42 1.48
C GLN A 57 0.06 7.15 0.82
N THR A 58 1.10 6.42 0.42
CA THR A 58 2.24 6.99 -0.32
C THR A 58 1.77 7.64 -1.63
N TRP A 59 0.90 6.96 -2.40
CA TRP A 59 0.36 7.51 -3.64
C TRP A 59 -0.62 8.67 -3.40
N VAL A 60 -1.48 8.57 -2.37
CA VAL A 60 -2.37 9.66 -1.97
C VAL A 60 -1.58 10.93 -1.61
N ASN A 61 -0.48 10.78 -0.87
CA ASN A 61 0.40 11.89 -0.52
C ASN A 61 1.07 12.48 -1.77
N LYS A 62 1.53 11.64 -2.69
CA LYS A 62 2.12 12.10 -3.96
C LYS A 62 1.12 12.93 -4.77
N ILE A 63 -0.08 12.41 -5.02
CA ILE A 63 -1.12 13.12 -5.78
C ILE A 63 -1.49 14.42 -5.06
N THR A 64 -1.60 14.40 -3.72
CA THR A 64 -1.88 15.62 -2.95
C THR A 64 -0.82 16.70 -3.17
N LEU A 65 0.48 16.33 -3.18
CA LEU A 65 1.57 17.24 -3.48
C LEU A 65 1.46 17.78 -4.91
N ASP A 66 1.24 16.91 -5.89
CA ASP A 66 1.12 17.29 -7.31
C ASP A 66 -0.04 18.27 -7.52
N LEU A 67 -1.19 18.02 -6.90
CA LEU A 67 -2.36 18.89 -6.98
C LEU A 67 -2.14 20.25 -6.30
N ASN A 68 -1.38 20.31 -5.19
CA ASN A 68 -0.99 21.58 -4.59
C ASN A 68 -0.10 22.39 -5.53
N ASN A 69 0.89 21.76 -6.17
CA ASN A 69 1.75 22.45 -7.14
C ASN A 69 0.93 22.99 -8.33
N ILE A 70 -0.03 22.21 -8.84
CA ILE A 70 -0.94 22.67 -9.91
C ILE A 70 -1.77 23.88 -9.44
N GLU A 71 -2.25 23.87 -8.20
CA GLU A 71 -2.97 25.02 -7.62
C GLU A 71 -2.08 26.27 -7.55
N GLU A 72 -0.82 26.13 -7.11
CA GLU A 72 0.15 27.23 -7.04
C GLU A 72 0.49 27.79 -8.43
N GLU A 73 0.64 26.92 -9.44
CA GLU A 73 1.01 27.30 -10.80
C GLU A 73 -0.16 27.89 -11.61
N THR A 74 -1.37 27.37 -11.41
CA THR A 74 -2.54 27.68 -12.27
C THR A 74 -3.66 28.45 -11.58
N GLY A 75 -3.66 28.48 -10.25
CA GLY A 75 -4.77 28.98 -9.43
C GLY A 75 -6.00 28.07 -9.40
N ASN A 76 -5.92 26.83 -9.92
CA ASN A 76 -7.05 25.90 -9.92
C ASN A 76 -7.27 25.25 -8.54
N THR A 77 -8.06 25.92 -7.70
CA THR A 77 -8.38 25.50 -6.33
C THR A 77 -9.40 24.34 -6.22
N GLN A 78 -9.93 23.85 -7.35
CA GLN A 78 -11.01 22.85 -7.33
C GLN A 78 -10.50 21.42 -7.22
N LEU A 79 -9.30 21.13 -7.72
CA LEU A 79 -8.80 19.76 -7.89
C LEU A 79 -8.58 19.06 -6.54
N LEU A 80 -7.88 19.72 -5.61
CA LEU A 80 -7.54 19.14 -4.31
C LEU A 80 -8.78 18.79 -3.46
N PRO A 81 -9.80 19.66 -3.31
CA PRO A 81 -11.04 19.30 -2.62
C PRO A 81 -11.80 18.13 -3.26
N ILE A 82 -11.82 18.05 -4.59
CA ILE A 82 -12.45 16.94 -5.32
C ILE A 82 -11.70 15.63 -5.03
N PHE A 83 -10.36 15.65 -5.11
CA PHE A 83 -9.54 14.48 -4.82
C PHE A 83 -9.72 14.00 -3.37
N LYS A 84 -9.64 14.89 -2.37
CA LYS A 84 -9.86 14.54 -0.95
C LYS A 84 -11.23 13.90 -0.72
N ARG A 85 -12.29 14.43 -1.35
CA ARG A 85 -13.64 13.86 -1.26
C ARG A 85 -13.71 12.47 -1.91
N SER A 86 -13.00 12.25 -3.02
CA SER A 86 -12.94 10.93 -3.65
C SER A 86 -12.28 9.90 -2.73
N MET A 87 -11.23 10.28 -1.98
CA MET A 87 -10.57 9.39 -1.01
C MET A 87 -11.52 9.01 0.13
N ALA A 88 -12.25 9.97 0.69
CA ALA A 88 -13.25 9.70 1.73
C ALA A 88 -14.38 8.78 1.23
N SER A 89 -14.79 8.94 -0.04
CA SER A 89 -15.79 8.08 -0.67
C SER A 89 -15.28 6.66 -0.89
N GLN A 90 -14.01 6.52 -1.27
CA GLN A 90 -13.35 5.23 -1.43
C GLN A 90 -13.25 4.45 -0.12
N THR A 91 -12.94 5.11 1.00
CA THR A 91 -12.92 4.48 2.34
C THR A 91 -14.29 3.88 2.68
N LYS A 92 -15.37 4.66 2.50
CA LYS A 92 -16.74 4.17 2.73
C LYS A 92 -17.10 3.00 1.83
N TYR A 93 -16.76 3.10 0.54
CA TYR A 93 -17.01 2.02 -0.41
C TYR A 93 -16.31 0.72 0.01
N LEU A 94 -15.06 0.79 0.48
CA LEU A 94 -14.32 -0.35 1.01
C LEU A 94 -15.02 -0.96 2.23
N GLU A 95 -15.32 -0.15 3.24
CA GLU A 95 -15.96 -0.59 4.48
C GLU A 95 -17.28 -1.29 4.23
N ASP A 96 -18.20 -0.64 3.50
CA ASP A 96 -19.53 -1.19 3.24
C ASP A 96 -19.45 -2.44 2.35
N SER A 97 -18.60 -2.42 1.33
CA SER A 97 -18.40 -3.57 0.43
C SER A 97 -17.91 -4.81 1.18
N CYS A 98 -17.00 -4.64 2.13
CA CYS A 98 -16.46 -5.78 2.86
C CYS A 98 -17.39 -6.21 4.01
N LYS A 99 -18.12 -5.27 4.61
CA LYS A 99 -19.07 -5.56 5.70
C LYS A 99 -20.23 -6.43 5.26
N TRP A 100 -20.88 -6.18 4.13
CA TRP A 100 -22.00 -7.04 3.72
C TRP A 100 -21.55 -8.47 3.39
N ARG A 101 -20.32 -8.64 2.86
CA ARG A 101 -19.73 -9.96 2.59
C ARG A 101 -19.38 -10.72 3.87
N TYR A 102 -18.91 -10.00 4.89
CA TYR A 102 -18.72 -10.55 6.24
C TYR A 102 -20.04 -11.10 6.79
N LEU A 103 -21.11 -10.30 6.74
CA LEU A 103 -22.42 -10.68 7.27
C LEU A 103 -23.01 -11.92 6.58
N GLN A 104 -22.73 -12.13 5.30
CA GLN A 104 -23.13 -13.33 4.56
C GLN A 104 -22.51 -14.63 5.10
N LYS A 105 -21.39 -14.55 5.83
CA LYS A 105 -20.67 -15.72 6.36
C LYS A 105 -20.95 -16.02 7.83
N VAL A 106 -21.63 -15.12 8.54
CA VAL A 106 -22.07 -15.33 9.93
C VAL A 106 -23.07 -16.51 9.97
N PRO A 107 -23.03 -17.39 11.00
CA PRO A 107 -22.24 -17.29 12.24
C PRO A 107 -20.80 -17.82 12.16
N ASN A 108 -20.30 -18.24 10.99
CA ASN A 108 -18.92 -18.70 10.85
C ASN A 108 -17.95 -17.49 10.90
N GLY A 109 -17.54 -17.12 12.12
CA GLY A 109 -16.68 -15.95 12.37
C GLY A 109 -15.33 -16.01 11.67
N THR A 110 -14.70 -17.19 11.61
CA THR A 110 -13.41 -17.38 10.92
C THR A 110 -13.54 -17.11 9.42
N GLN A 111 -14.55 -17.70 8.77
CA GLN A 111 -14.80 -17.43 7.34
C GLN A 111 -15.23 -15.99 7.09
N ALA A 112 -16.02 -15.40 7.97
CA ALA A 112 -16.43 -14.00 7.87
C ALA A 112 -15.21 -13.07 7.91
N ALA A 113 -14.28 -13.28 8.85
CA ALA A 113 -13.03 -12.52 8.94
C ALA A 113 -12.15 -12.68 7.69
N ILE A 114 -11.98 -13.92 7.21
CA ILE A 114 -11.20 -14.20 5.98
C ILE A 114 -11.80 -13.48 4.77
N VAL A 115 -13.12 -13.54 4.60
CA VAL A 115 -13.82 -12.92 3.47
C VAL A 115 -13.72 -11.39 3.53
N TYR A 116 -13.85 -10.80 4.72
CA TYR A 116 -13.67 -9.37 4.91
C TYR A 116 -12.27 -8.92 4.49
N LYS A 117 -11.22 -9.56 5.02
CA LYS A 117 -9.82 -9.20 4.75
C LYS A 117 -9.44 -9.39 3.28
N ARG A 118 -9.90 -10.49 2.66
CA ARG A 118 -9.72 -10.71 1.20
C ARG A 118 -10.42 -9.64 0.36
N CYS A 119 -11.56 -9.13 0.82
CA CYS A 119 -12.24 -8.02 0.17
C CYS A 119 -11.42 -6.72 0.28
N GLU A 120 -10.90 -6.39 1.46
CA GLU A 120 -10.06 -5.20 1.67
C GLU A 120 -8.83 -5.22 0.76
N ILE A 121 -8.10 -6.33 0.74
CA ILE A 121 -6.92 -6.52 -0.12
C ILE A 121 -7.25 -6.24 -1.58
N ARG A 122 -8.35 -6.80 -2.11
CA ARG A 122 -8.74 -6.62 -3.51
C ARG A 122 -9.07 -5.15 -3.82
N ILE A 123 -9.83 -4.50 -2.95
CA ILE A 123 -10.22 -3.10 -3.15
C ILE A 123 -9.00 -2.18 -3.06
N LEU A 124 -8.09 -2.44 -2.11
CA LEU A 124 -6.83 -1.70 -1.99
C LEU A 124 -5.94 -1.88 -3.23
N GLU A 125 -5.74 -3.11 -3.71
CA GLU A 125 -4.96 -3.38 -4.94
C GLU A 125 -5.52 -2.65 -6.16
N GLN A 126 -6.85 -2.65 -6.33
CA GLN A 126 -7.55 -1.92 -7.39
C GLN A 126 -7.36 -0.41 -7.24
N HIS A 127 -7.54 0.13 -6.04
CA HIS A 127 -7.41 1.56 -5.81
C HIS A 127 -5.98 2.05 -6.01
N ILE A 128 -4.98 1.30 -5.55
CA ILE A 128 -3.56 1.59 -5.82
C ILE A 128 -3.29 1.63 -7.32
N THR A 129 -3.92 0.77 -8.12
CA THR A 129 -3.77 0.78 -9.58
C THR A 129 -4.32 2.07 -10.20
N VAL A 130 -5.43 2.59 -9.68
CA VAL A 130 -6.00 3.88 -10.09
C VAL A 130 -5.09 5.04 -9.66
N LEU A 131 -4.60 5.04 -8.42
CA LEU A 131 -3.72 6.10 -7.91
C LEU A 131 -2.35 6.17 -8.60
N LYS A 132 -1.93 5.08 -9.26
CA LYS A 132 -0.69 5.05 -10.04
C LYS A 132 -0.83 5.71 -11.42
N GLN A 133 -2.05 6.00 -11.87
CA GLN A 133 -2.23 6.66 -13.16
C GLN A 133 -1.70 8.10 -13.10
N PRO A 134 -1.07 8.58 -14.18
CA PRO A 134 -0.63 9.96 -14.25
C PRO A 134 -1.82 10.93 -14.13
N ILE A 135 -1.54 12.11 -13.57
CA ILE A 135 -2.45 13.26 -13.53
C ILE A 135 -2.39 14.00 -14.86
#